data_AF-A0A914JSU2-F1
#
_entry.id   AF-A0A914JSU2-F1
#
_cell.length_a   1.000
_cell.length_b   1.000
_cell.length_c   1.000
_cell.angle_alpha   90.00
_cell.angle_beta   90.00
_cell.angle_gamma   90.00
#
_symmetry.space_group_name_H-M   'P 1'
#
loop_
_entity.id
_entity.type
_entity.pdbx_description
1 polymer ?
#
loop_
_entity_poly.entity_id
_entity_poly.type
_entity_poly.pdbx_seq_one_letter_code
_entity_poly.pdbx_strand_id
1 'polypeptide(L)'
;MYTPVGIIGYYTYGDSLHDSVINSIQTQGIQQAINLLITVHCILTLTIVFSPLNQDMEEIFKVPQKFGPRRVIVRTGMMVAVVFAAESVPTFGPLLDLMGGSTLTLTSVVFPALFYIFLTAGEKKAEHMAQIRGYSTEEDEEPPTFKEMLKYSDKKVVLLVALII
;
A
#
# COMPACT_ATOMS: atom_id res chain seq x y z
N MET A 1 -6.71 -14.60 13.36
CA MET A 1 -7.24 -13.53 14.24
C MET A 1 -8.58 -12.99 13.73
N TYR A 2 -8.72 -12.60 12.46
CA TYR A 2 -9.98 -12.06 11.92
C TYR A 2 -11.14 -13.06 11.86
N THR A 3 -10.89 -14.31 11.45
CA THR A 3 -11.92 -15.35 11.27
C THR A 3 -12.76 -15.63 12.53
N PRO A 4 -12.17 -15.94 13.71
CA PRO A 4 -12.99 -16.17 14.92
C PRO A 4 -13.75 -14.92 15.37
N VAL A 5 -13.18 -13.73 15.22
CA VAL A 5 -13.85 -12.45 15.56
C VAL A 5 -15.06 -12.21 14.67
N GLY A 6 -14.94 -12.45 13.36
CA GLY A 6 -16.05 -12.34 12.42
C GLY A 6 -17.18 -13.34 12.71
N ILE A 7 -16.84 -14.60 13.00
CA ILE A 7 -17.82 -15.65 13.33
C ILE A 7 -18.57 -15.28 14.61
N ILE A 8 -17.86 -14.93 15.69
CA ILE A 8 -18.48 -14.59 16.98
C ILE A 8 -19.31 -13.30 16.88
N GLY A 9 -18.81 -12.30 16.15
CA GLY A 9 -19.54 -11.04 15.91
C GLY A 9 -20.86 -11.27 15.18
N TYR A 10 -20.84 -12.02 14.08
CA TYR A 10 -22.05 -12.34 13.32
C TYR A 10 -23.01 -13.23 14.13
N TYR A 11 -22.50 -14.21 14.87
CA TYR A 11 -23.33 -15.06 15.73
C TYR A 11 -24.08 -14.26 16.82
N THR A 12 -23.46 -13.19 17.34
CA THR A 12 -24.01 -12.40 18.45
C THR A 12 -24.96 -11.29 17.98
N TYR A 13 -24.64 -10.62 16.88
CA TYR A 13 -25.40 -9.45 16.40
C TYR A 13 -26.24 -9.71 15.14
N GLY A 14 -25.99 -10.81 14.42
CA GLY A 14 -26.71 -11.19 13.20
C GLY A 14 -26.78 -10.06 12.18
N ASP A 15 -27.98 -9.82 11.66
CA ASP A 15 -28.27 -8.76 10.67
C ASP A 15 -28.16 -7.33 11.22
N SER A 16 -27.97 -7.16 12.54
CA SER A 16 -27.79 -5.83 13.17
C SER A 16 -26.32 -5.39 13.22
N LEU A 17 -25.42 -6.10 12.54
CA LEU A 17 -23.99 -5.76 12.51
C LEU A 17 -23.72 -4.64 11.49
N HIS A 18 -23.17 -3.53 11.97
CA HIS A 18 -22.75 -2.40 11.14
C HIS A 18 -21.32 -2.62 10.60
N ASP A 19 -20.92 -1.84 9.59
CA ASP A 19 -19.55 -1.82 9.02
C ASP A 19 -18.45 -1.74 10.10
N SER A 20 -18.73 -1.00 11.17
CA SER A 20 -17.94 -1.01 12.40
C SER A 20 -18.65 -1.82 13.47
N VAL A 21 -18.02 -2.92 13.89
CA VAL A 21 -18.51 -3.80 14.98
C VAL A 21 -18.74 -3.01 16.28
N ILE A 22 -17.98 -1.94 16.52
CA ILE A 22 -18.09 -1.11 17.72
C ILE A 22 -19.45 -0.41 17.79
N ASN A 23 -20.02 -0.03 16.65
CA ASN A 23 -21.34 0.59 16.59
C ASN A 23 -22.47 -0.39 16.87
N SER A 24 -22.20 -1.70 16.79
CA SER A 24 -23.17 -2.75 17.06
C SER A 24 -23.27 -3.07 18.56
N ILE A 25 -22.27 -2.67 19.37
CA ILE A 25 -22.23 -2.93 20.81
C ILE A 25 -23.28 -2.08 21.53
N GLN A 26 -24.26 -2.75 22.16
CA GLN A 26 -25.36 -2.08 22.85
C GLN A 26 -24.96 -1.49 24.22
N THR A 27 -23.92 -2.05 24.86
CA THR A 27 -23.45 -1.64 26.19
C THR A 27 -22.63 -0.36 26.13
N GLN A 28 -23.26 0.76 26.49
CA GLN A 28 -22.71 2.11 26.38
C GLN A 28 -21.35 2.29 27.07
N GLY A 29 -21.17 1.77 28.29
CA GLY A 29 -19.89 1.92 29.02
C GLY A 29 -18.71 1.20 28.35
N ILE A 30 -18.96 0.00 27.82
CA ILE A 30 -17.94 -0.79 27.10
C ILE A 30 -17.63 -0.13 25.75
N GLN A 31 -18.67 0.29 25.04
CA GLN A 31 -18.53 0.98 23.76
C GLN A 31 -17.69 2.26 23.88
N GLN A 32 -17.95 3.08 24.90
CA GLN A 32 -17.18 4.30 25.16
C GLN A 32 -15.71 4.01 25.50
N ALA A 33 -15.45 3.00 26.34
CA ALA A 33 -14.08 2.60 26.67
C ALA A 33 -13.29 2.14 25.44
N ILE A 34 -13.92 1.33 24.57
CA ILE A 34 -13.32 0.87 23.31
C ILE A 34 -13.06 2.06 22.36
N ASN A 35 -14.04 2.94 22.20
CA ASN A 35 -13.89 4.14 21.37
C ASN A 35 -12.74 5.03 21.86
N LEU A 36 -12.59 5.21 23.17
CA LEU A 36 -11.48 5.99 23.73
C LEU A 36 -10.13 5.31 23.46
N LEU A 37 -10.03 3.99 23.67
CA LEU A 37 -8.80 3.23 23.43
C LEU A 37 -8.38 3.28 21.96
N ILE A 38 -9.33 3.08 21.04
CA ILE A 38 -9.07 3.15 19.59
C ILE A 38 -8.72 4.58 19.19
N THR A 39 -9.38 5.59 19.75
CA THR A 39 -9.04 7.00 19.48
C THR A 39 -7.60 7.31 19.88
N VAL A 40 -7.18 6.91 21.08
CA VAL A 40 -5.80 7.09 21.54
C VAL A 40 -4.81 6.33 20.64
N HIS A 41 -5.12 5.09 20.29
CA HIS A 41 -4.31 4.31 19.35
C HIS A 41 -4.18 5.00 17.99
N CYS A 42 -5.28 5.47 17.41
CA CYS A 42 -5.30 6.15 16.12
C CYS A 42 -4.51 7.46 16.13
N ILE A 43 -4.60 8.27 17.20
CA ILE A 43 -3.81 9.51 17.33
C ILE A 43 -2.31 9.19 17.33
N LEU A 44 -1.89 8.15 18.05
CA LEU A 44 -0.49 7.74 18.11
C LEU A 44 -0.01 7.21 16.76
N THR A 45 -0.78 6.30 16.15
CA THR A 45 -0.48 5.72 14.83
C THR A 45 -0.42 6.80 13.76
N LEU A 46 -1.35 7.76 13.75
CA LEU A 46 -1.36 8.89 12.83
C LEU A 46 -0.08 9.71 12.97
N THR A 47 0.33 10.02 14.20
CA THR A 47 1.57 10.77 14.46
C THR A 47 2.80 10.06 13.88
N ILE A 48 2.87 8.74 14.03
CA ILE A 48 3.99 7.93 13.50
C ILE A 48 3.97 7.90 11.98
N VAL A 49 2.80 7.63 11.37
CA VAL A 49 2.64 7.50 9.91
C VAL A 49 2.86 8.82 9.18
N PHE A 50 2.48 9.95 9.79
CA PHE A 50 2.67 11.28 9.18
C PHE A 50 4.13 11.73 9.11
N SER A 51 5.02 11.17 9.95
CA SER A 51 6.43 11.54 9.95
C SER A 51 7.13 11.23 8.60
N PRO A 52 7.11 9.99 8.08
CA PRO A 52 7.67 9.68 6.77
C PRO A 52 6.87 10.31 5.63
N LEU A 53 5.53 10.35 5.70
CA LEU A 53 4.71 10.99 4.66
C LEU A 53 5.10 12.45 4.40
N ASN A 54 5.39 13.21 5.46
CA ASN A 54 5.87 14.58 5.31
C ASN A 54 7.28 14.65 4.72
N GLN A 55 8.13 13.66 4.99
CA GLN A 55 9.49 13.60 4.41
C GLN A 55 9.44 13.29 2.91
N ASP A 56 8.61 12.34 2.50
CA ASP A 56 8.39 12.01 1.09
C ASP A 56 7.86 13.24 0.32
N MET A 57 6.90 13.97 0.90
CA MET A 57 6.41 15.22 0.31
C MET A 57 7.49 16.30 0.28
N GLU A 58 8.27 16.48 1.34
CA GLU A 58 9.39 17.44 1.37
C GLU A 58 10.43 17.13 0.27
N GLU A 59 10.68 15.86 -0.04
CA GLU A 59 11.56 15.42 -1.13
C GLU A 59 10.97 15.74 -2.51
N ILE A 60 9.71 15.41 -2.75
CA ILE A 60 9.02 15.70 -4.02
C ILE A 60 9.01 17.21 -4.30
N PHE A 61 8.77 18.04 -3.28
CA PHE A 61 8.79 19.49 -3.41
C PHE A 61 10.20 20.10 -3.36
N LYS A 62 11.26 19.28 -3.23
CA LYS A 62 12.67 19.69 -3.12
C LYS A 62 12.85 20.80 -2.09
N VAL A 63 12.25 20.62 -0.90
CA VAL A 63 12.35 21.60 0.17
C VAL A 63 13.73 21.43 0.84
N PRO A 64 14.53 22.51 0.96
CA PRO A 64 15.82 22.40 1.63
C PRO A 64 15.61 22.00 3.11
N GLN A 65 16.45 21.07 3.60
CA GLN A 65 16.44 20.50 4.96
C GLN A 65 16.70 21.51 6.10
N LYS A 66 16.67 22.81 5.80
CA LYS A 66 16.82 23.91 6.77
C LYS A 66 15.44 24.23 7.35
N PHE A 67 15.38 24.57 8.64
CA PHE A 67 14.14 25.07 9.25
C PHE A 67 13.72 26.37 8.55
N GLY A 68 12.76 26.27 7.63
CA GLY A 68 12.25 27.38 6.85
C GLY A 68 10.72 27.38 6.80
N PRO A 69 10.09 28.54 6.55
CA PRO A 69 8.62 28.68 6.49
C PRO A 69 8.00 27.77 5.43
N ARG A 70 8.76 27.45 4.37
CA ARG A 70 8.35 26.51 3.31
C ARG A 70 8.03 25.10 3.84
N ARG A 71 8.75 24.63 4.87
CA ARG A 71 8.51 23.32 5.50
C ARG A 71 7.19 23.30 6.27
N VAL A 72 6.90 24.38 6.99
CA VAL A 72 5.64 24.53 7.73
C VAL A 72 4.46 24.54 6.76
N ILE A 73 4.56 25.27 5.65
CA ILE A 73 3.50 25.32 4.62
C ILE A 73 3.23 23.93 4.03
N VAL A 74 4.26 23.16 3.69
CA VAL A 74 4.08 21.81 3.13
C VAL A 74 3.42 20.86 4.14
N ARG A 75 3.87 20.86 5.39
CA ARG A 75 3.30 20.01 6.44
C ARG A 75 1.86 20.38 6.79
N THR A 76 1.58 21.67 6.93
CA THR A 76 0.22 22.16 7.18
C THR A 76 -0.68 21.87 5.99
N GLY A 77 -0.21 22.07 4.76
CA GLY A 77 -0.94 21.73 3.53
C GLY A 77 -1.26 20.23 3.45
N MET A 78 -0.30 19.36 3.78
CA MET A 78 -0.51 17.91 3.84
C MET A 78 -1.55 17.53 4.89
N MET A 79 -1.46 18.10 6.10
CA MET A 79 -2.44 17.84 7.17
C MET A 79 -3.85 18.30 6.75
N VAL A 80 -3.98 19.48 6.13
CA VAL A 80 -5.25 19.99 5.61
C VAL A 80 -5.81 19.06 4.53
N ALA A 81 -4.98 18.58 3.61
CA ALA A 81 -5.40 17.65 2.56
C ALA A 81 -5.92 16.32 3.14
N VAL A 82 -5.23 15.77 4.15
CA VAL A 82 -5.68 14.54 4.80
C VAL A 82 -6.98 14.76 5.60
N VAL A 83 -7.10 15.87 6.32
CA VAL A 83 -8.34 16.22 7.03
C VAL A 83 -9.50 16.40 6.04
N PHE A 84 -9.26 17.06 4.91
CA PHE A 84 -10.26 17.22 3.86
C PHE A 84 -10.71 15.86 3.27
N ALA A 85 -9.77 14.95 3.03
CA ALA A 85 -10.10 13.59 2.58
C ALA A 85 -10.90 12.81 3.63
N ALA A 86 -10.55 12.96 4.92
CA ALA A 86 -11.24 12.33 6.03
C ALA A 86 -12.68 12.85 6.21
N GLU A 87 -12.93 14.15 6.03
CA GLU A 87 -14.27 14.72 6.08
C GLU A 87 -15.12 14.37 4.84
N SER A 88 -14.48 14.19 3.68
CA SER A 88 -15.18 13.89 2.41
C SER A 88 -15.76 12.47 2.35
N VAL A 89 -15.17 11.51 3.08
CA VAL A 89 -15.61 10.10 3.07
C VAL A 89 -16.03 9.66 4.47
N PRO A 90 -17.31 9.84 4.85
CA PRO A 90 -17.78 9.57 6.21
C PRO A 90 -17.97 8.07 6.53
N THR A 91 -17.93 7.19 5.53
CA THR A 91 -18.19 5.76 5.69
C THR A 91 -16.91 4.93 5.59
N PHE A 92 -16.62 4.16 6.64
CA PHE A 92 -15.38 3.39 6.76
C PHE A 92 -15.31 2.16 5.86
N GLY A 93 -16.43 1.44 5.68
CA GLY A 93 -16.47 0.19 4.91
C GLY A 93 -15.99 0.33 3.47
N PRO A 94 -16.66 1.14 2.63
CA PRO A 94 -16.27 1.32 1.23
C PRO A 94 -14.83 1.84 1.04
N LEU A 95 -14.34 2.66 1.97
CA LEU A 95 -12.98 3.19 1.93
C LEU A 95 -11.94 2.08 2.18
N LEU A 96 -12.17 1.24 3.20
CA LEU A 96 -11.31 0.10 3.48
C LEU A 96 -11.33 -0.93 2.34
N ASP A 97 -12.50 -1.21 1.77
CA ASP A 97 -12.64 -2.14 0.65
C ASP A 97 -11.88 -1.64 -0.58
N LEU A 98 -11.97 -0.34 -0.88
CA LEU A 98 -11.22 0.27 -1.98
C LEU A 98 -9.71 0.21 -1.73
N MET A 99 -9.24 0.63 -0.55
CA MET A 99 -7.81 0.63 -0.23
C MET A 99 -7.24 -0.80 -0.19
N GLY A 100 -7.99 -1.75 0.33
CA GLY A 100 -7.61 -3.16 0.40
C GLY A 100 -7.60 -3.81 -0.99
N GLY A 101 -8.66 -3.62 -1.77
CA GLY A 101 -8.77 -4.18 -3.11
C GLY A 101 -7.76 -3.60 -4.09
N SER A 102 -7.42 -2.31 -3.97
CA SER A 102 -6.48 -1.64 -4.88
C SER A 102 -5.05 -1.62 -4.34
N THR A 103 -4.76 -0.79 -3.34
CA THR A 103 -3.40 -0.50 -2.88
C THR A 103 -2.71 -1.74 -2.31
N LEU A 104 -3.40 -2.52 -1.47
CA LEU A 104 -2.81 -3.72 -0.87
C LEU A 104 -2.59 -4.80 -1.92
N THR A 105 -3.54 -5.04 -2.83
CA THR A 105 -3.39 -6.00 -3.94
C THR A 105 -2.24 -5.60 -4.88
N LEU A 106 -2.17 -4.32 -5.26
CA LEU A 106 -1.09 -3.80 -6.09
C LEU A 106 0.27 -4.00 -5.42
N THR A 107 0.39 -3.63 -4.15
CA THR A 107 1.68 -3.68 -3.43
C THR A 107 2.10 -5.10 -3.05
N SER A 108 1.14 -5.98 -2.72
CA SER A 108 1.44 -7.32 -2.21
C SER A 108 1.46 -8.42 -3.26
N VAL A 109 0.76 -8.22 -4.39
CA VAL A 109 0.64 -9.22 -5.46
C VAL A 109 1.25 -8.70 -6.76
N VAL A 110 0.82 -7.53 -7.23
CA VAL A 110 1.22 -7.03 -8.56
C VAL A 110 2.70 -6.64 -8.60
N PHE A 111 3.17 -5.80 -7.67
CA PHE A 111 4.56 -5.34 -7.69
C PHE A 111 5.59 -6.48 -7.48
N PRO A 112 5.43 -7.41 -6.52
CA PRO A 112 6.35 -8.53 -6.38
C PRO A 112 6.38 -9.42 -7.62
N ALA A 113 5.22 -9.67 -8.24
CA ALA A 113 5.15 -10.47 -9.46
C ALA A 113 5.81 -9.75 -10.64
N LEU A 114 5.63 -8.43 -10.77
CA LEU A 114 6.34 -7.63 -11.76
C LEU A 114 7.86 -7.68 -11.53
N PHE A 115 8.33 -7.38 -10.31
CA PHE A 115 9.76 -7.42 -10.00
C PHE A 115 10.37 -8.79 -10.27
N TYR A 116 9.66 -9.88 -9.97
CA TYR A 116 10.10 -11.24 -10.30
C TYR A 116 10.31 -11.43 -11.82
N ILE A 117 9.34 -11.03 -12.65
CA ILE A 117 9.45 -11.13 -14.11
C ILE A 117 10.60 -10.26 -14.63
N PHE A 118 10.76 -9.04 -14.11
CA PHE A 118 11.84 -8.13 -14.49
C PHE A 118 13.22 -8.72 -14.16
N LEU A 119 13.38 -9.33 -12.98
CA LEU A 119 14.63 -9.97 -12.58
C LEU A 119 14.95 -11.19 -13.45
N THR A 120 14.00 -12.12 -13.64
CA THR A 120 14.22 -13.31 -14.47
C THR A 120 14.45 -12.97 -15.95
N ALA A 121 13.79 -11.93 -16.47
CA ALA A 121 14.05 -11.46 -17.83
C ALA A 121 15.45 -10.83 -17.96
N GLY A 122 15.91 -10.13 -16.92
CA GLY A 122 17.25 -9.56 -16.85
C GLY A 122 18.33 -10.64 -16.85
N GLU A 123 18.18 -11.66 -16.00
CA GLU A 123 19.08 -12.82 -15.95
C GLU A 123 19.17 -13.53 -17.31
N LYS A 124 18.03 -13.84 -17.93
CA LYS A 124 18.00 -14.49 -19.26
C LYS A 124 18.61 -13.65 -20.37
N LYS A 125 18.44 -12.31 -20.31
CA LYS A 125 19.06 -11.38 -21.27
C LYS A 125 20.58 -11.40 -21.09
N ALA A 126 21.07 -11.31 -19.85
CA ALA A 126 22.49 -11.37 -19.54
C ALA A 126 23.13 -12.70 -20.00
N GLU A 127 22.48 -13.84 -19.73
CA GLU A 127 22.94 -15.16 -20.20
C GLU A 127 23.02 -15.26 -21.72
N HIS A 128 21.98 -14.82 -22.44
CA HIS A 128 21.93 -14.87 -23.90
C HIS A 128 22.99 -13.97 -24.55
N MET A 129 23.26 -12.80 -23.97
CA MET A 129 24.31 -11.89 -24.47
C MET A 129 25.72 -12.42 -24.16
N ALA A 130 25.94 -12.99 -22.97
CA ALA A 130 27.20 -13.62 -22.60
C ALA A 130 27.54 -14.80 -23.52
N GLN A 131 26.54 -15.59 -23.92
CA GLN A 131 26.74 -16.69 -24.87
C GLN A 131 27.11 -16.22 -26.29
N ILE A 132 26.60 -15.07 -26.75
CA ILE A 132 26.88 -14.52 -28.08
C ILE A 132 28.23 -13.80 -28.14
N ARG A 133 28.60 -13.05 -27.09
CA ARG A 133 29.80 -12.19 -27.08
C ARG A 133 31.01 -12.79 -26.34
N GLY A 134 30.81 -13.83 -25.52
CA GLY A 134 31.88 -14.50 -24.77
C GLY A 134 32.41 -13.72 -23.55
N TYR A 135 31.87 -12.54 -23.24
CA TYR A 135 32.19 -11.69 -22.09
C TYR A 135 31.00 -10.76 -21.78
N SER A 136 30.75 -10.47 -20.50
CA SER A 136 29.67 -9.60 -20.01
C SER A 136 30.15 -8.16 -19.84
N THR A 137 29.47 -7.19 -20.46
CA THR A 137 29.82 -5.76 -20.42
C THR A 137 28.90 -5.02 -19.42
N GLU A 138 29.33 -3.92 -18.80
CA GLU A 138 28.49 -3.12 -17.89
C GLU A 138 27.19 -2.60 -18.54
N GLU A 139 27.16 -2.43 -19.87
CA GLU A 139 25.95 -2.08 -20.64
C GLU A 139 24.86 -3.19 -20.63
N ASP A 140 25.25 -4.45 -20.35
CA ASP A 140 24.33 -5.60 -20.36
C ASP A 140 23.54 -5.75 -19.05
N GLU A 141 23.92 -5.04 -17.98
CA GLU A 141 23.23 -5.02 -16.67
C GLU A 141 22.09 -3.99 -16.59
N GLU A 142 21.87 -3.21 -17.65
CA GLU A 142 20.73 -2.28 -17.67
C GLU A 142 19.39 -3.04 -17.56
N PRO A 143 18.46 -2.56 -16.71
CA PRO A 143 17.20 -3.25 -16.48
C PRO A 143 16.43 -3.42 -17.80
N PRO A 144 15.91 -4.63 -18.10
CA PRO A 144 15.25 -4.90 -19.37
C PRO A 144 14.03 -4.01 -19.54
N THR A 145 13.86 -3.39 -20.72
CA THR A 145 12.66 -2.61 -21.02
C THR A 145 11.44 -3.53 -21.10
N PHE A 146 10.21 -3.05 -20.82
CA PHE A 146 8.96 -3.84 -20.92
C PHE A 146 8.83 -4.66 -22.22
N LYS A 147 9.30 -4.12 -23.36
CA LYS A 147 9.31 -4.84 -24.66
C LYS A 147 10.29 -6.02 -24.68
N GLU A 148 11.44 -5.85 -24.06
CA GLU A 148 12.45 -6.89 -23.92
C GLU A 148 12.03 -7.93 -22.87
N MET A 149 11.41 -7.48 -21.78
CA MET A 149 10.80 -8.35 -20.77
C MET A 149 9.81 -9.33 -21.41
N LEU A 150 8.90 -8.86 -22.26
CA LEU A 150 7.93 -9.73 -22.95
C LEU A 150 8.59 -10.69 -23.96
N LYS A 151 9.77 -10.34 -24.45
CA LYS A 151 10.54 -11.14 -25.43
C LYS A 151 11.35 -12.25 -24.76
N TYR A 152 11.97 -11.97 -23.61
CA TYR A 152 12.87 -12.89 -22.89
C TYR A 152 12.18 -13.68 -21.77
N SER A 153 11.04 -13.22 -21.26
CA SER A 153 10.26 -14.00 -20.29
C SER A 153 9.50 -15.16 -20.92
N ASP A 154 9.34 -16.22 -20.13
CA ASP A 154 8.54 -17.37 -20.52
C ASP A 154 7.06 -16.96 -20.58
N LYS A 155 6.41 -17.18 -21.73
CA LYS A 155 5.00 -16.84 -21.96
C LYS A 155 4.09 -17.50 -20.93
N LYS A 156 4.48 -18.64 -20.36
CA LYS A 156 3.73 -19.31 -19.29
C LYS A 156 3.78 -18.54 -17.98
N VAL A 157 4.93 -17.99 -17.61
CA VAL A 157 5.11 -17.21 -16.36
C VAL A 157 4.38 -15.88 -16.46
N VAL A 158 4.47 -15.20 -17.61
CA VAL A 158 3.75 -13.95 -17.87
C VAL A 158 2.23 -14.19 -17.85
N LEU A 159 1.76 -15.28 -18.47
CA LEU A 159 0.34 -15.62 -18.50
C LEU A 159 -0.19 -16.07 -17.13
N LEU A 160 0.63 -16.76 -16.32
CA LEU A 160 0.28 -17.14 -14.96
C LEU A 160 0.18 -15.90 -14.07
N VAL A 161 1.13 -14.98 -14.13
CA VAL A 161 1.06 -13.70 -13.40
C VAL A 161 -0.12 -12.86 -13.86
N ALA A 162 -0.42 -12.81 -15.17
CA ALA A 162 -1.59 -12.11 -15.69
C ALA A 162 -2.94 -12.80 -15.38
N LEU A 163 -2.93 -14.06 -14.93
CA LEU A 163 -4.11 -14.78 -14.44
C LEU A 163 -4.30 -14.62 -12.93
N ILE A 164 -3.22 -14.36 -12.19
CA ILE A 164 -3.24 -14.12 -10.74
C ILE A 164 -3.69 -12.69 -10.43
N ILE A 165 -3.35 -11.73 -11.30
CA ILE A 165 -3.72 -10.31 -11.22
C ILE A 165 -5.08 -10.10 -11.88
#